data_AF-A0A2G8JYA8-F1
#
_entry.id   AF-A0A2G8JYA8-F1
#
_cell.length_a   1.000
_cell.length_b   1.000
_cell.length_c   1.000
_cell.angle_alpha   90.00
_cell.angle_beta   90.00
_cell.angle_gamma   90.00
#
_symmetry.space_group_name_H-M   'P 1'
#
loop_
_entity.id
_entity.type
_entity.pdbx_description
1 polymer ?
#
loop_
_entity_poly.entity_id
_entity_poly.type
_entity_poly.pdbx_seq_one_letter_code
_entity_poly.pdbx_strand_id
1 'polypeptide(L)'
;MKNAIWATWFHKGSTDEKPQHHLCPVGEESWCRFQKAEATGSEYSHKHALPESIMETIKPTYTRLSDDELLKKCLDCITPNANESLNHVIWNRCPKDTFVGAKRIRWAAADAVSTFYDGLQSRKKVLALLKISDRDITNTFLAKVDRKRLSQVHTKCSPKGVAQRQRRRNIKKGFEEAKKSDRGGNLRTSFFFYCH
;
A
#
# COMPACT_ATOMS: atom_id res chain seq x y z
N MET A 1 -8.02 -10.84 8.27
CA MET A 1 -7.68 -9.40 8.24
C MET A 1 -8.33 -8.64 9.40
N LYS A 2 -9.63 -8.84 9.67
CA LYS A 2 -10.34 -8.25 10.82
C LYS A 2 -9.64 -8.41 12.17
N ASN A 3 -9.30 -9.64 12.56
CA ASN A 3 -8.64 -9.90 13.85
C ASN A 3 -7.31 -9.15 13.97
N ALA A 4 -6.53 -9.05 12.88
CA ALA A 4 -5.29 -8.29 12.88
C ALA A 4 -5.52 -6.78 13.02
N ILE A 5 -6.61 -6.23 12.44
CA ILE A 5 -6.99 -4.82 12.60
C ILE A 5 -7.37 -4.56 14.07
N TRP A 6 -8.27 -5.36 14.63
CA TRP A 6 -8.67 -5.24 16.03
C TRP A 6 -7.53 -5.50 17.00
N ALA A 7 -6.63 -6.43 16.71
CA ALA A 7 -5.41 -6.65 17.50
C ALA A 7 -4.62 -5.35 17.65
N THR A 8 -4.47 -4.55 16.59
CA THR A 8 -3.76 -3.26 16.71
C THR A 8 -4.51 -2.23 17.56
N TRP A 9 -5.84 -2.29 17.65
CA TRP A 9 -6.61 -1.46 18.59
C TRP A 9 -6.32 -1.90 20.02
N PHE A 10 -6.42 -3.21 20.32
CA PHE A 10 -6.11 -3.74 21.64
C PHE A 10 -4.66 -3.47 22.07
N HIS A 11 -3.69 -3.55 21.15
CA HIS A 11 -2.30 -3.19 21.44
C HIS A 11 -2.13 -1.75 21.92
N LYS A 12 -3.04 -0.83 21.54
CA LYS A 12 -2.99 0.58 21.97
C LYS A 12 -3.49 0.79 23.39
N GLY A 13 -4.38 -0.06 23.89
CA GLY A 13 -4.87 -0.03 25.27
C GLY A 13 -4.15 -1.01 26.20
N SER A 14 -3.31 -1.89 25.66
CA SER A 14 -2.62 -2.95 26.40
C SER A 14 -1.55 -2.40 27.34
N THR A 15 -1.52 -2.92 28.57
CA THR A 15 -0.51 -2.60 29.59
C THR A 15 0.17 -3.89 30.09
N ASP A 16 1.26 -3.75 30.84
CA ASP A 16 1.93 -4.90 31.48
C ASP A 16 1.01 -5.60 32.49
N GLU A 17 0.14 -4.86 33.18
CA GLU A 17 -0.86 -5.39 34.12
C GLU A 17 -2.06 -6.05 33.42
N LYS A 18 -2.44 -5.54 32.24
CA LYS A 18 -3.60 -5.99 31.46
C LYS A 18 -3.19 -6.19 29.99
N PRO A 19 -2.45 -7.26 29.67
CA PRO A 19 -2.05 -7.54 28.30
C PRO A 19 -3.26 -7.95 27.44
N GLN A 20 -3.45 -7.30 26.30
CA GLN A 20 -4.58 -7.52 25.39
C GLN A 20 -4.10 -8.01 24.02
N HIS A 21 -3.50 -9.21 23.97
CA HIS A 21 -2.94 -9.81 22.74
C HIS A 21 -3.72 -11.02 22.21
N HIS A 22 -4.93 -11.26 22.73
CA HIS A 22 -5.76 -12.44 22.43
C HIS A 22 -6.13 -12.62 20.95
N LEU A 23 -6.08 -11.57 20.13
CA LEU A 23 -6.33 -11.64 18.68
C LEU A 23 -5.07 -11.87 17.83
N CYS A 24 -3.90 -11.96 18.46
CA CYS A 24 -2.64 -12.19 17.79
C CYS A 24 -2.31 -13.68 17.66
N PRO A 25 -1.66 -14.10 16.56
CA PRO A 25 -1.17 -15.47 16.44
C PRO A 25 -0.17 -15.77 17.56
N VAL A 26 -0.22 -16.98 18.12
CA VAL A 26 0.70 -17.46 19.15
C VAL A 26 1.97 -18.03 18.51
N GLY A 27 3.10 -18.00 19.21
CA GLY A 27 4.34 -18.66 18.82
C GLY A 27 5.46 -17.72 18.37
N GLU A 28 6.64 -18.28 18.14
CA GLU A 28 7.88 -17.53 17.83
C GLU A 28 7.83 -16.80 16.48
N GLU A 29 7.02 -17.32 15.56
CA GLU A 29 6.76 -16.72 14.24
C GLU A 29 5.62 -15.69 14.26
N SER A 30 5.09 -15.37 15.45
CA SER A 30 4.10 -14.31 15.59
C SER A 30 4.69 -12.96 15.17
N TRP A 31 3.88 -12.19 14.45
CA TRP A 31 4.18 -10.78 14.19
C TRP A 31 3.96 -9.91 15.45
N CYS A 32 3.27 -10.42 16.46
CA CYS A 32 3.09 -9.73 17.73
C CYS A 32 4.32 -9.95 18.63
N ARG A 33 4.93 -8.84 19.06
CA ARG A 33 6.12 -8.88 19.91
C ARG A 33 5.85 -9.51 21.28
N PHE A 34 4.68 -9.30 21.85
CA PHE A 34 4.28 -9.92 23.12
C PHE A 34 4.17 -11.45 22.98
N GLN A 35 3.37 -11.94 22.02
CA GLN A 35 3.21 -13.39 21.78
C GLN A 35 4.53 -14.08 21.43
N LYS A 36 5.40 -13.38 20.69
CA LYS A 36 6.74 -13.87 20.37
C LYS A 36 7.63 -13.94 21.62
N ALA A 37 7.56 -12.91 22.47
CA ALA A 37 8.34 -12.86 23.71
C ALA A 37 7.89 -13.95 24.69
N GLU A 38 6.59 -14.15 24.83
CA GLU A 38 6.00 -15.24 25.62
C GLU A 38 6.44 -16.63 25.12
N ALA A 39 6.45 -16.85 23.79
CA ALA A 39 6.89 -18.12 23.21
C ALA A 39 8.39 -18.39 23.34
N THR A 40 9.22 -17.35 23.28
CA THR A 40 10.70 -17.45 23.36
C THR A 40 11.26 -17.27 24.78
N GLY A 41 10.41 -16.94 25.75
CA GLY A 41 10.82 -16.59 27.11
C GLY A 41 11.62 -15.28 27.21
N SER A 42 11.50 -14.38 26.24
CA SER A 42 12.17 -13.08 26.27
C SER A 42 11.35 -12.03 27.02
N GLU A 43 12.03 -11.01 27.56
CA GLU A 43 11.37 -9.94 28.30
C GLU A 43 10.65 -8.97 27.35
N TYR A 44 9.42 -8.59 27.70
CA TYR A 44 8.62 -7.63 26.97
C TYR A 44 7.94 -6.67 27.94
N SER A 45 8.01 -5.37 27.64
CA SER A 45 7.23 -4.35 28.33
C SER A 45 6.40 -3.54 27.33
N HIS A 46 5.17 -3.24 27.73
CA HIS A 46 4.24 -2.44 26.96
C HIS A 46 4.69 -0.98 26.90
N LYS A 47 4.43 -0.35 25.76
CA LYS A 47 4.56 1.10 25.63
C LYS A 47 3.36 1.78 26.29
N HIS A 48 3.44 3.11 26.45
CA HIS A 48 2.33 3.92 26.96
C HIS A 48 0.99 3.57 26.28
N ALA A 49 0.04 3.11 27.10
CA ALA A 49 -1.32 2.85 26.66
C ALA A 49 -2.07 4.16 26.45
N LEU A 50 -2.99 4.17 25.48
CA LEU A 50 -3.89 5.29 25.26
C LEU A 50 -4.98 5.31 26.33
N PRO A 51 -5.37 6.50 26.82
CA PRO A 51 -6.54 6.65 27.68
C PRO A 51 -7.82 6.10 27.04
N GLU A 52 -8.72 5.59 27.87
CA GLU A 52 -9.99 4.98 27.42
C GLU A 52 -10.82 5.93 26.54
N SER A 53 -10.88 7.22 26.90
CA SER A 53 -11.61 8.23 26.12
C SER A 53 -11.11 8.37 24.68
N ILE A 54 -9.80 8.23 24.46
CA ILE A 54 -9.21 8.24 23.11
C ILE A 54 -9.53 6.93 22.39
N MET A 55 -9.44 5.80 23.10
CA MET A 55 -9.75 4.48 22.57
C MET A 55 -11.20 4.38 22.07
N GLU A 56 -12.15 4.90 22.83
CA GLU A 56 -13.57 5.02 22.46
C GLU A 56 -13.75 5.93 21.24
N THR A 57 -13.07 7.08 21.21
CA THR A 57 -13.15 8.04 20.10
C THR A 57 -12.67 7.43 18.79
N ILE A 58 -11.61 6.61 18.80
CA ILE A 58 -11.05 6.00 17.58
C ILE A 58 -11.75 4.68 17.21
N LYS A 59 -12.50 4.05 18.12
CA LYS A 59 -13.17 2.77 17.90
C LYS A 59 -14.06 2.75 16.64
N PRO A 60 -14.87 3.78 16.32
CA PRO A 60 -15.65 3.82 15.07
C PRO A 60 -14.78 3.71 13.81
N THR A 61 -13.55 4.26 13.85
CA THR A 61 -12.61 4.14 12.73
C THR A 61 -12.18 2.70 12.53
N TYR A 62 -11.89 1.98 13.62
CA TYR A 62 -11.53 0.56 13.57
C TYR A 62 -12.69 -0.33 13.12
N THR A 63 -13.92 -0.01 13.52
CA THR A 63 -15.14 -0.67 13.02
C THR A 63 -15.24 -0.51 11.51
N ARG A 64 -15.13 0.73 11.00
CA ARG A 64 -15.16 1.00 9.55
C ARG A 64 -14.02 0.32 8.79
N LEU A 65 -12.82 0.27 9.37
CA LEU A 65 -11.67 -0.42 8.76
C LEU A 65 -11.85 -1.94 8.73
N SER A 66 -12.68 -2.49 9.62
CA SER A 66 -12.97 -3.92 9.71
C SER A 66 -14.20 -4.33 8.89
N ASP A 67 -14.78 -3.43 8.11
CA ASP A 67 -15.93 -3.68 7.24
C ASP A 67 -15.63 -4.72 6.15
N ASP A 68 -16.55 -5.66 5.93
CA ASP A 68 -16.33 -6.76 4.99
C ASP A 68 -16.20 -6.30 3.53
N GLU A 69 -17.00 -5.32 3.11
CA GLU A 69 -16.94 -4.80 1.75
C GLU A 69 -15.61 -4.08 1.50
N LEU A 70 -15.15 -3.30 2.48
CA LEU A 70 -13.86 -2.63 2.43
C LEU A 70 -12.71 -3.66 2.36
N LEU A 71 -12.75 -4.70 3.20
CA LEU A 71 -11.72 -5.72 3.25
C LEU A 71 -11.69 -6.60 1.99
N LYS A 72 -12.86 -6.89 1.40
CA LYS A 72 -12.96 -7.62 0.13
C LYS A 72 -12.22 -6.87 -1.00
N LYS A 73 -12.38 -5.55 -1.07
CA LYS A 73 -11.64 -4.71 -2.04
C LYS A 73 -10.12 -4.78 -1.85
N CYS A 74 -9.65 -4.94 -0.61
CA CYS A 74 -8.23 -5.13 -0.30
C CYS A 74 -7.69 -6.51 -0.75
N LEU A 75 -8.56 -7.53 -0.83
CA LEU A 75 -8.19 -8.87 -1.29
C LEU A 75 -8.15 -8.97 -2.82
N ASP A 76 -9.04 -8.27 -3.51
CA ASP A 76 -9.18 -8.33 -4.97
C ASP A 76 -8.02 -7.68 -5.76
N CYS A 77 -6.95 -7.24 -5.07
CA CYS A 77 -5.82 -6.52 -5.64
C CYS A 77 -6.21 -5.26 -6.44
N ILE A 78 -7.44 -4.79 -6.28
CA ILE A 78 -7.93 -3.53 -6.82
C ILE A 78 -7.26 -2.43 -6.00
N THR A 79 -6.52 -1.53 -6.66
CA THR A 79 -5.92 -0.39 -5.96
C THR A 79 -7.05 0.42 -5.32
N PRO A 80 -7.05 0.66 -3.99
CA PRO A 80 -8.07 1.49 -3.34
C PRO A 80 -8.11 2.91 -3.92
N ASN A 81 -7.03 3.34 -4.56
CA ASN A 81 -6.89 4.63 -5.21
C ASN A 81 -6.73 4.46 -6.73
N ALA A 82 -7.84 4.35 -7.45
CA ALA A 82 -7.85 4.33 -8.91
C ALA A 82 -7.21 5.59 -9.53
N ASN A 83 -7.25 6.72 -8.82
CA ASN A 83 -6.64 7.97 -9.30
C ASN A 83 -5.11 7.88 -9.31
N GLU A 84 -4.49 7.17 -8.37
CA GLU A 84 -3.04 6.99 -8.35
C GLU A 84 -2.58 6.11 -9.52
N SER A 85 -3.32 5.05 -9.84
CA SER A 85 -3.01 4.19 -10.98
C SER A 85 -3.25 4.91 -12.32
N LEU A 86 -4.31 5.71 -12.44
CA LEU A 86 -4.54 6.57 -13.61
C LEU A 86 -3.42 7.60 -13.78
N ASN A 87 -3.04 8.29 -12.70
CA ASN A 87 -1.95 9.26 -12.72
C ASN A 87 -0.65 8.63 -13.21
N HIS A 88 -0.28 7.45 -12.72
CA HIS A 88 0.88 6.71 -13.22
C HIS A 88 0.80 6.43 -14.73
N VAL A 89 -0.38 6.10 -15.24
CA VAL A 89 -0.62 5.84 -16.67
C VAL A 89 -0.53 7.12 -17.53
N ILE A 90 -0.91 8.28 -16.97
CA ILE A 90 -0.68 9.59 -17.59
C ILE A 90 0.82 9.91 -17.63
N TRP A 91 1.52 9.78 -16.50
CA TRP A 91 2.94 10.12 -16.40
C TRP A 91 3.84 9.19 -17.22
N ASN A 92 3.44 7.93 -17.44
CA ASN A 92 4.13 7.04 -18.36
C ASN A 92 4.07 7.51 -19.83
N ARG A 93 3.05 8.28 -20.21
CA ARG A 93 2.92 8.84 -21.56
C ARG A 93 3.57 10.21 -21.68
N CYS A 94 3.44 11.00 -20.62
CA CYS A 94 3.97 12.35 -20.53
C CYS A 94 4.71 12.48 -19.21
N PRO A 95 6.00 12.12 -19.16
CA PRO A 95 6.79 12.20 -17.94
C PRO A 95 6.80 13.62 -17.36
N LYS A 96 6.85 13.72 -16.02
CA LYS A 96 6.80 15.02 -15.31
C LYS A 96 8.06 15.85 -15.45
N ASP A 97 9.16 15.19 -15.78
CA ASP A 97 10.50 15.77 -15.94
C ASP A 97 10.71 16.39 -17.33
N THR A 98 9.77 16.20 -18.25
CA THR A 98 9.85 16.75 -19.61
C THR A 98 8.87 17.89 -19.78
N PHE A 99 9.41 19.07 -20.13
CA PHE A 99 8.57 20.21 -20.48
C PHE A 99 7.91 19.97 -21.84
N VAL A 100 6.59 19.98 -21.87
CA VAL A 100 5.81 19.80 -23.10
C VAL A 100 4.67 20.81 -23.17
N GLY A 101 4.28 21.21 -24.38
CA GLY A 101 3.16 22.13 -24.58
C GLY A 101 1.82 21.52 -24.12
N ALA A 102 0.89 22.38 -23.68
CA ALA A 102 -0.42 21.99 -23.14
C ALA A 102 -1.22 21.04 -24.06
N LYS A 103 -1.10 21.21 -25.39
CA LYS A 103 -1.75 20.31 -26.37
C LYS A 103 -1.30 18.86 -26.21
N ARG A 104 0.00 18.61 -26.00
CA ARG A 104 0.55 17.26 -25.85
C ARG A 104 0.09 16.61 -24.54
N ILE A 105 0.05 17.38 -23.45
CA ILE A 105 -0.48 16.93 -22.15
C ILE A 105 -1.93 16.49 -22.29
N ARG A 106 -2.77 17.29 -22.96
CA ARG A 106 -4.19 16.94 -23.19
C ARG A 106 -4.35 15.63 -23.95
N TRP A 107 -3.58 15.43 -25.02
CA TRP A 107 -3.61 14.16 -25.77
C TRP A 107 -3.14 12.98 -24.95
N ALA A 108 -2.04 13.12 -24.20
CA ALA A 108 -1.52 12.07 -23.34
C ALA A 108 -2.53 11.69 -22.25
N ALA A 109 -3.20 12.67 -21.64
CA ALA A 109 -4.25 12.46 -20.64
C ALA A 109 -5.48 11.78 -21.26
N ALA A 110 -5.96 12.23 -22.42
CA ALA A 110 -7.11 11.64 -23.10
C ALA A 110 -6.85 10.18 -23.52
N ASP A 111 -5.68 9.89 -24.09
CA ASP A 111 -5.28 8.52 -24.44
C ASP A 111 -5.09 7.65 -23.19
N ALA A 112 -4.59 8.23 -22.09
CA ALA A 112 -4.47 7.55 -20.80
C ALA A 112 -5.81 7.12 -20.23
N VAL A 113 -6.76 8.05 -20.13
CA VAL A 113 -8.11 7.76 -19.66
C VAL A 113 -8.76 6.70 -20.55
N SER A 114 -8.72 6.88 -21.87
CA SER A 114 -9.31 5.94 -22.82
C SER A 114 -8.75 4.52 -22.66
N THR A 115 -7.42 4.38 -22.55
CA THR A 115 -6.79 3.07 -22.40
C THR A 115 -6.99 2.46 -21.01
N PHE A 116 -7.18 3.29 -19.98
CA PHE A 116 -7.39 2.82 -18.62
C PHE A 116 -8.77 2.17 -18.46
N TYR A 117 -9.81 2.77 -19.04
CA TYR A 117 -11.19 2.27 -18.95
C TYR A 117 -11.51 1.23 -20.03
N ASP A 118 -11.20 1.52 -21.30
CA ASP A 118 -11.63 0.70 -22.44
C ASP A 118 -10.50 -0.19 -23.00
N GLY A 119 -9.33 -0.19 -22.37
CA GLY A 119 -8.15 -0.91 -22.87
C GLY A 119 -7.61 -0.33 -24.18
N LEU A 120 -6.65 -1.03 -24.79
CA LEU A 120 -6.01 -0.56 -26.04
C LEU A 120 -6.96 -0.55 -27.25
N GLN A 121 -8.12 -1.17 -27.14
CA GLN A 121 -9.14 -1.18 -28.20
C GLN A 121 -9.74 0.21 -28.44
N SER A 122 -9.72 1.09 -27.42
CA SER A 122 -10.21 2.47 -27.53
C SER A 122 -9.52 3.26 -28.65
N ARG A 123 -8.25 2.95 -28.92
CA ARG A 123 -7.43 3.60 -29.96
C ARG A 123 -7.93 3.32 -31.38
N LYS A 124 -8.70 2.24 -31.59
CA LYS A 124 -9.30 1.95 -32.90
C LYS A 124 -10.23 3.07 -33.36
N LYS A 125 -11.02 3.62 -32.43
CA LYS A 125 -11.92 4.76 -32.71
C LYS A 125 -11.12 5.97 -33.20
N VAL A 126 -9.96 6.23 -32.58
CA VAL A 126 -9.06 7.32 -32.97
C VAL A 126 -8.43 7.06 -34.35
N LEU A 127 -7.96 5.84 -34.61
CA LEU A 127 -7.40 5.46 -35.91
C LEU A 127 -8.43 5.60 -37.04
N ALA A 128 -9.68 5.19 -36.79
CA ALA A 128 -10.78 5.35 -37.73
C ALA A 128 -11.07 6.82 -38.05
N LEU A 129 -11.09 7.71 -37.03
CA LEU A 129 -11.25 9.15 -37.23
C LEU A 129 -10.10 9.77 -38.03
N LEU A 130 -8.88 9.26 -37.87
CA LEU A 130 -7.70 9.67 -38.63
C LEU A 130 -7.65 9.07 -40.05
N LYS A 131 -8.69 8.32 -40.46
CA LYS A 131 -8.76 7.62 -41.75
C LYS A 131 -7.59 6.66 -41.97
N ILE A 132 -6.99 6.14 -40.88
CA ILE A 132 -5.99 5.08 -40.95
C ILE A 132 -6.75 3.77 -41.07
N SER A 133 -6.51 3.03 -42.15
CA SER A 133 -7.21 1.79 -42.43
C SER A 133 -7.01 0.78 -41.30
N ASP A 134 -8.12 0.32 -40.73
CA ASP A 134 -8.10 -0.75 -39.75
C ASP A 134 -7.74 -2.05 -40.48
N ARG A 135 -6.55 -2.57 -40.19
CA ARG A 135 -6.06 -3.83 -40.75
C ARG A 135 -6.17 -4.89 -39.67
N ASP A 136 -6.44 -6.13 -40.06
CA ASP A 136 -6.48 -7.27 -39.13
C ASP A 136 -5.20 -7.40 -38.31
N ILE A 137 -4.05 -7.00 -38.89
CA ILE A 137 -2.75 -6.94 -38.20
C ILE A 137 -2.79 -5.95 -37.03
N THR A 138 -3.38 -4.76 -37.21
CA THR A 138 -3.52 -3.76 -36.15
C THR A 138 -4.45 -4.27 -35.05
N ASN A 139 -5.56 -4.89 -35.43
CA ASN A 139 -6.53 -5.45 -34.50
C ASN A 139 -5.95 -6.57 -33.64
N THR A 140 -5.25 -7.51 -34.27
CA THR A 140 -4.56 -8.61 -33.59
C THR A 140 -3.42 -8.12 -32.70
N PHE A 141 -2.67 -7.11 -33.16
CA PHE A 141 -1.62 -6.48 -32.35
C PHE A 141 -2.18 -5.81 -31.10
N LEU A 142 -3.21 -4.94 -31.25
CA LEU A 142 -3.83 -4.25 -30.11
C LEU A 142 -4.40 -5.24 -29.09
N ALA A 143 -5.06 -6.30 -29.56
CA ALA A 143 -5.57 -7.37 -28.69
C ALA A 143 -4.43 -8.12 -27.99
N LYS A 144 -3.33 -8.43 -28.68
CA LYS A 144 -2.15 -9.09 -28.10
C LYS A 144 -1.50 -8.26 -26.99
N VAL A 145 -1.34 -6.95 -27.21
CA VAL A 145 -0.76 -6.05 -26.20
C VAL A 145 -1.70 -5.93 -25.00
N ASP A 146 -3.01 -5.83 -25.22
CA ASP A 146 -3.97 -5.75 -24.11
C ASP A 146 -4.03 -7.05 -23.30
N ARG A 147 -3.98 -8.23 -23.95
CA ARG A 147 -3.84 -9.52 -23.26
C ARG A 147 -2.56 -9.58 -22.41
N LYS A 148 -1.44 -9.08 -22.92
CA LYS A 148 -0.18 -9.02 -22.15
C LYS A 148 -0.32 -8.11 -20.93
N ARG A 149 -1.00 -6.96 -21.05
CA ARG A 149 -1.30 -6.07 -19.94
C ARG A 149 -2.13 -6.77 -18.86
N LEU A 150 -3.22 -7.44 -19.23
CA LEU A 150 -4.08 -8.19 -18.30
C LEU A 150 -3.32 -9.34 -17.63
N SER A 151 -2.54 -10.11 -18.40
CA SER A 151 -1.69 -11.19 -17.86
C SER A 151 -0.70 -10.67 -16.80
N GLN A 152 -0.04 -9.53 -17.05
CA GLN A 152 0.85 -8.92 -16.06
C GLN A 152 0.11 -8.49 -14.78
N VAL A 153 -1.12 -8.01 -14.91
CA VAL A 153 -1.96 -7.70 -13.74
C VAL A 153 -2.23 -8.98 -12.95
N HIS A 154 -2.70 -10.06 -13.59
CA HIS A 154 -2.92 -11.34 -12.93
C HIS A 154 -1.66 -11.88 -12.24
N THR A 155 -0.49 -11.83 -12.91
CA THR A 155 0.77 -12.26 -12.29
C THR A 155 1.13 -11.41 -11.06
N LYS A 156 0.96 -10.09 -11.14
CA LYS A 156 1.24 -9.18 -10.01
C LYS A 156 0.26 -9.36 -8.84
N CYS A 157 -0.97 -9.76 -9.13
CA CYS A 157 -2.01 -10.05 -8.14
C CYS A 157 -1.95 -11.49 -7.61
N SER A 158 -1.18 -12.37 -8.25
CA SER A 158 -0.96 -13.73 -7.78
C SER A 158 -0.28 -13.76 -6.40
N PRO A 159 -0.42 -14.84 -5.62
CA PRO A 159 0.23 -14.97 -4.31
C PRO A 159 1.75 -14.73 -4.37
N LYS A 160 2.41 -15.23 -5.43
CA LYS A 160 3.85 -15.00 -5.68
C LYS A 160 4.17 -13.52 -5.90
N GLY A 161 3.35 -12.82 -6.69
CA GLY A 161 3.50 -11.39 -6.96
C GLY A 161 3.28 -10.52 -5.73
N VAL A 162 2.28 -10.86 -4.92
CA VAL A 162 2.00 -10.20 -3.63
C VAL A 162 3.15 -10.42 -2.65
N ALA A 163 3.63 -11.65 -2.50
CA ALA A 163 4.77 -11.98 -1.63
C ALA A 163 6.05 -11.24 -2.05
N GLN A 164 6.34 -11.17 -3.34
CA GLN A 164 7.49 -10.42 -3.86
C GLN A 164 7.38 -8.92 -3.53
N ARG A 165 6.18 -8.33 -3.66
CA ARG A 165 5.92 -6.93 -3.30
C ARG A 165 6.10 -6.69 -1.79
N GLN A 166 5.58 -7.59 -0.96
CA GLN A 166 5.74 -7.52 0.50
C GLN A 166 7.21 -7.60 0.89
N ARG A 167 7.98 -8.55 0.32
CA ARG A 167 9.42 -8.67 0.54
C ARG A 167 10.16 -7.37 0.23
N ARG A 168 9.90 -6.75 -0.93
CA ARG A 168 10.50 -5.46 -1.31
C ARG A 168 10.14 -4.32 -0.35
N ARG A 169 8.89 -4.27 0.12
CA ARG A 169 8.44 -3.28 1.12
C ARG A 169 9.12 -3.49 2.47
N ASN A 170 9.23 -4.74 2.92
CA ASN A 170 9.86 -5.07 4.21
C ASN A 170 11.35 -4.72 4.20
N ILE A 171 12.05 -4.99 3.09
CA ILE A 171 13.44 -4.56 2.90
C ILE A 171 13.55 -3.03 3.03
N LYS A 172 12.71 -2.28 2.30
CA LYS A 172 12.72 -0.80 2.36
C LYS A 172 12.42 -0.27 3.76
N LYS A 173 11.44 -0.84 4.46
CA LYS A 173 11.13 -0.49 5.85
C LYS A 173 12.31 -0.75 6.79
N GLY A 174 12.97 -1.90 6.66
CA GLY A 174 14.17 -2.21 7.45
C GLY A 174 15.27 -1.15 7.26
N PHE A 175 15.51 -0.71 6.02
CA PHE A 175 16.45 0.39 5.75
C PHE A 175 16.01 1.72 6.36
N GLU A 176 14.72 2.05 6.34
CA GLU A 176 14.19 3.28 6.93
C GLU A 176 14.22 3.26 8.47
N GLU A 177 13.97 2.10 9.09
CA GLU A 177 14.06 1.88 10.53
C GLU A 177 15.50 1.96 11.02
N ALA A 178 16.45 1.34 10.30
CA ALA A 178 17.88 1.47 10.58
C ALA A 178 18.35 2.93 10.51
N LYS A 179 17.88 3.71 9.51
CA LYS A 179 18.16 5.15 9.42
C LYS A 179 17.51 6.00 10.52
N LYS A 180 16.49 5.48 11.22
CA LYS A 180 15.84 6.16 12.35
C LYS A 180 16.53 5.81 13.67
N SER A 181 16.96 4.56 13.86
CA SER A 181 17.76 4.18 15.03
C SER A 181 19.10 4.92 15.05
N ASP A 182 19.73 5.07 13.88
CA ASP A 182 21.01 5.78 13.75
C ASP A 182 20.90 7.29 14.05
N ARG A 183 19.72 7.89 13.76
CA ARG A 183 19.43 9.30 14.11
C ARG A 183 18.91 9.51 15.53
N GLY A 184 18.43 8.47 16.20
CA GLY A 184 17.98 8.51 17.59
C GLY A 184 19.10 8.28 18.63
N GLY A 185 20.30 7.92 18.17
CA GLY A 185 21.43 7.58 19.04
C GLY A 185 22.24 8.76 19.60
N ASN A 186 21.95 10.00 19.22
CA ASN A 186 22.79 11.17 19.54
C ASN A 186 22.10 12.30 20.31
N LEU A 187 21.23 11.96 21.27
CA LEU A 187 20.73 12.90 22.29
C LEU A 187 20.83 12.28 23.69
N ARG A 188 22.06 12.00 24.11
CA ARG A 188 22.42 11.87 25.53
C ARG A 188 23.78 12.53 25.77
N THR A 189 23.78 13.83 25.98
CA THR A 189 24.79 14.52 26.80
C THR A 189 24.10 15.63 27.59
N SER A 190 23.72 15.25 28.81
CA SER A 190 23.81 16.03 30.04
C SER A 190 23.38 17.50 30.00
N PHE A 191 22.14 17.74 30.42
CA PHE A 191 21.82 18.90 31.24
C PHE A 191 22.61 18.78 32.55
N PHE A 192 23.69 19.55 32.69
CA PHE A 192 24.23 19.91 33.99
C PHE A 192 23.89 21.38 34.22
N PHE A 193 22.99 21.60 35.18
CA PHE A 193 22.77 22.87 35.85
C PHE A 193 24.10 23.39 36.41
N TYR A 194 24.40 24.66 36.21
CA TYR A 194 25.07 25.46 37.24
C TYR A 194 24.51 26.89 37.20
N CYS A 195 23.83 27.25 38.30
CA CYS A 195 23.65 28.64 38.73
C CYS A 195 25.01 29.26 39.00
N HIS A 196 25.28 30.44 38.43
CA HIS A 196 25.46 31.68 39.19
C HIS A 196 25.39 32.89 38.26
#